data_AF-X6LSK9-F1
#
_entry.id   AF-X6LSK9-F1
#
_cell.length_a   1.000
_cell.length_b   1.000
_cell.length_c   1.000
_cell.angle_alpha   90.00
_cell.angle_beta   90.00
_cell.angle_gamma   90.00
#
_symmetry.space_group_name_H-M   'P 1'
#
loop_
_entity.id
_entity.type
_entity.pdbx_description
1 polymer ?
#
loop_
_entity_poly.entity_id
_entity_poly.type
_entity_poly.pdbx_seq_one_letter_code
_entity_poly.pdbx_strand_id
1 'polypeptide(L)'
;MLSSGAETRVKKKEEESKENKKGSFSLSGCYNKAWISSTNEAQRLDRLICYLCNQIANNAMELCCDEHENSEQTYLIGEECLQKYLKQNNGKCPIQQHDHCEFMQSKSARKLISELMEIEKKKNNNEFNSNSNSNSNSNSILNSNSKSNCSFKGKIKNLKKHLNKSCNLIPTKQIDRSDIPTQFNVMNEQIRGLQNMVKDLQLQMEKMKENENEKNEQIEQINVNHFIF
;
A
#
# COMPACT_ATOMS: atom_id res chain seq x y z
N MET A 1 -24.10 23.44 49.92
CA MET A 1 -23.23 22.25 49.85
C MET A 1 -23.82 21.27 48.85
N LEU A 2 -23.03 20.94 47.80
CA LEU A 2 -22.96 19.67 47.05
C LEU A 2 -24.27 19.14 46.41
N SER A 3 -24.45 19.33 45.10
CA SER A 3 -24.20 18.35 44.00
C SER A 3 -25.48 17.54 43.66
N SER A 4 -26.15 17.80 42.53
CA SER A 4 -25.93 17.23 41.18
C SER A 4 -26.02 15.70 41.09
N GLY A 5 -26.96 15.19 40.30
CA GLY A 5 -27.10 13.76 40.00
C GLY A 5 -28.28 13.43 39.09
N ALA A 6 -28.37 14.06 37.92
CA ALA A 6 -29.26 13.61 36.84
C ALA A 6 -28.57 12.46 36.09
N GLU A 7 -29.03 11.23 36.30
CA GLU A 7 -28.57 10.04 35.57
C GLU A 7 -29.20 9.99 34.17
N THR A 8 -28.58 10.69 33.22
CA THR A 8 -28.88 10.53 31.80
C THR A 8 -28.05 9.38 31.23
N ARG A 9 -28.71 8.24 30.99
CA ARG A 9 -28.18 7.07 30.30
C ARG A 9 -27.93 7.37 28.82
N VAL A 10 -26.75 7.90 28.50
CA VAL A 10 -26.31 8.10 27.10
C VAL A 10 -25.79 6.76 26.56
N LYS A 11 -26.64 6.06 25.79
CA LYS A 11 -26.21 4.98 24.89
C LYS A 11 -25.50 5.60 23.68
N LYS A 12 -24.18 5.61 23.69
CA LYS A 12 -23.37 5.93 22.51
C LYS A 12 -23.34 4.68 21.61
N LYS A 13 -24.12 4.69 20.53
CA LYS A 13 -23.96 3.73 19.43
C LYS A 13 -22.80 4.23 18.57
N GLU A 14 -21.70 3.51 18.58
CA GLU A 14 -20.68 3.63 17.54
C GLU A 14 -21.24 3.04 16.26
N GLU A 15 -21.57 3.91 15.31
CA GLU A 15 -21.78 3.53 13.92
C GLU A 15 -20.42 3.20 13.32
N GLU A 16 -20.08 1.92 13.38
CA GLU A 16 -19.00 1.32 12.61
C GLU A 16 -19.36 1.45 11.13
N SER A 17 -18.69 2.39 10.44
CA SER A 17 -18.78 2.52 8.99
C SER A 17 -18.23 1.25 8.35
N LYS A 18 -19.13 0.30 8.05
CA LYS A 18 -18.88 -0.83 7.16
C LYS A 18 -18.70 -0.28 5.74
N GLU A 19 -17.54 0.28 5.51
CA GLU A 19 -17.04 0.55 4.17
C GLU A 19 -16.91 -0.81 3.49
N ASN A 20 -17.85 -1.10 2.58
CA ASN A 20 -17.80 -2.23 1.68
C ASN A 20 -16.47 -2.16 0.91
N LYS A 21 -15.44 -2.85 1.42
CA LYS A 21 -14.16 -3.06 0.74
C LYS A 21 -14.43 -3.82 -0.55
N LYS A 22 -14.72 -3.04 -1.59
CA LYS A 22 -14.79 -3.45 -2.99
C LYS A 22 -13.38 -3.93 -3.34
N GLY A 23 -13.18 -5.24 -3.23
CA GLY A 23 -11.86 -5.87 -3.36
C GLY A 23 -11.25 -5.61 -4.73
N SER A 24 -10.41 -4.59 -4.82
CA SER A 24 -9.43 -4.48 -5.89
C SER A 24 -8.50 -5.68 -5.77
N PHE A 25 -8.35 -6.45 -6.84
CA PHE A 25 -7.53 -7.64 -6.86
C PHE A 25 -6.05 -7.21 -6.90
N SER A 26 -5.47 -6.92 -5.73
CA SER A 26 -4.04 -6.64 -5.63
C SER A 26 -3.28 -7.92 -5.35
N LEU A 27 -2.40 -8.31 -6.27
CA LEU A 27 -1.48 -9.44 -6.07
C LEU A 27 -0.37 -9.12 -5.07
N SER A 28 -0.26 -7.87 -4.62
CA SER A 28 0.86 -7.45 -3.77
C SER A 28 0.72 -7.90 -2.31
N GLY A 29 -0.43 -8.42 -1.88
CA GLY A 29 -0.70 -8.81 -0.49
C GLY A 29 -0.99 -10.30 -0.28
N CYS A 30 -1.39 -10.64 0.95
CA CYS A 30 -1.90 -11.98 1.30
C CYS A 30 -3.22 -12.27 0.58
N TYR A 31 -3.48 -13.55 0.28
CA TYR A 31 -4.66 -13.99 -0.46
C TYR A 31 -5.88 -14.09 0.44
N ASN A 32 -7.04 -13.67 -0.08
CA ASN A 32 -8.27 -13.67 0.68
C ASN A 32 -8.65 -15.09 1.15
N LYS A 33 -8.74 -15.31 2.47
CA LYS A 33 -9.06 -16.63 3.06
C LYS A 33 -10.41 -17.14 2.58
N ALA A 34 -11.43 -16.28 2.43
CA ALA A 34 -12.76 -16.70 2.02
C ALA A 34 -12.81 -17.21 0.57
N TRP A 35 -11.95 -16.69 -0.31
CA TRP A 35 -11.88 -17.15 -1.70
C TRP A 35 -11.29 -18.55 -1.78
N ILE A 36 -10.24 -18.80 -1.02
CA ILE A 36 -9.52 -20.07 -0.99
C ILE A 36 -10.28 -21.15 -0.20
N SER A 37 -11.01 -20.78 0.85
CA SER A 37 -11.75 -21.72 1.71
C SER A 37 -12.87 -22.45 0.99
N SER A 38 -13.36 -21.93 -0.13
CA SER A 38 -14.44 -22.58 -0.91
C SER A 38 -14.00 -23.84 -1.67
N THR A 39 -12.70 -24.03 -1.85
CA THR A 39 -12.12 -25.07 -2.72
C THR A 39 -11.04 -25.93 -2.07
N ASN A 40 -10.70 -25.67 -0.81
CA ASN A 40 -9.61 -26.34 -0.10
C ASN A 40 -10.05 -26.67 1.33
N GLU A 41 -9.46 -27.72 1.91
CA GLU A 41 -9.76 -28.19 3.27
C GLU A 41 -9.34 -27.16 4.34
N ALA A 42 -10.23 -26.85 5.29
CA ALA A 42 -9.99 -25.84 6.32
C ALA A 42 -8.73 -26.11 7.16
N GLN A 43 -8.50 -27.37 7.58
CA GLN A 43 -7.34 -27.76 8.39
C GLN A 43 -6.00 -27.45 7.70
N ARG A 44 -5.94 -27.58 6.36
CA ARG A 44 -4.74 -27.25 5.58
C ARG A 44 -4.53 -25.74 5.48
N LEU A 45 -5.61 -24.97 5.50
CA LEU A 45 -5.58 -23.51 5.38
C LEU A 45 -5.15 -22.84 6.69
N ASP A 46 -5.53 -23.38 7.83
CA ASP A 46 -5.25 -22.75 9.13
C ASP A 46 -3.75 -22.63 9.42
N ARG A 47 -2.94 -23.57 8.91
CA ARG A 47 -1.47 -23.52 9.00
C ARG A 47 -0.81 -22.55 8.02
N LEU A 48 -1.58 -21.98 7.08
CA LEU A 48 -1.10 -21.10 6.02
C LEU A 48 -1.58 -19.65 6.23
N ILE A 49 -2.16 -19.35 7.38
CA ILE A 49 -2.67 -18.02 7.71
C ILE A 49 -1.51 -17.11 8.10
N CYS A 50 -1.49 -15.93 7.49
CA CYS A 50 -0.64 -14.82 7.91
C CYS A 50 -1.12 -14.31 9.28
N TYR A 51 -0.25 -14.37 10.28
CA TYR A 51 -0.50 -13.91 11.64
C TYR A 51 -0.96 -12.44 11.69
N LEU A 52 -0.44 -11.57 10.82
CA LEU A 52 -0.70 -10.13 10.88
C LEU A 52 -2.05 -9.70 10.31
N CYS A 53 -2.52 -10.35 9.24
CA CYS A 53 -3.72 -9.91 8.51
C CYS A 53 -4.83 -10.97 8.47
N ASN A 54 -4.58 -12.14 9.05
CA ASN A 54 -5.52 -13.27 9.14
C ASN A 54 -6.04 -13.74 7.76
N GLN A 55 -5.25 -13.52 6.71
CA GLN A 55 -5.47 -13.99 5.33
C GLN A 55 -4.48 -15.12 5.00
N ILE A 56 -4.61 -15.79 3.86
CA ILE A 56 -3.61 -16.80 3.45
C ILE A 56 -2.31 -16.10 3.08
N ALA A 57 -1.21 -16.47 3.73
CA ALA A 57 0.08 -15.81 3.56
C ALA A 57 0.52 -15.86 2.09
N ASN A 58 0.92 -14.71 1.54
CA ASN A 58 1.60 -14.63 0.25
C ASN A 58 3.10 -14.42 0.48
N ASN A 59 3.94 -15.07 -0.32
CA ASN A 59 5.40 -15.14 -0.10
C ASN A 59 5.74 -15.44 1.37
N ALA A 60 5.13 -16.48 1.92
CA ALA A 60 5.19 -16.76 3.36
C ALA A 60 6.62 -16.74 3.94
N MET A 61 6.74 -16.07 5.08
CA MET A 61 7.90 -15.95 5.95
C MET A 61 7.56 -16.64 7.28
N GLU A 62 8.56 -17.24 7.90
CA GLU A 62 8.44 -17.96 9.16
C GLU A 62 9.34 -17.29 10.20
N LEU A 63 8.82 -17.19 11.42
CA LEU A 63 9.56 -16.66 12.57
C LEU A 63 10.54 -17.72 13.07
N CYS A 64 11.82 -17.36 13.24
CA CYS A 64 12.87 -18.32 13.59
C CYS A 64 13.81 -17.82 14.69
N CYS A 65 13.39 -16.86 15.52
CA CYS A 65 14.25 -16.36 16.60
C CYS A 65 14.21 -17.26 17.85
N ASP A 66 15.28 -17.20 18.64
CA ASP A 66 15.50 -18.02 19.84
C ASP A 66 14.35 -17.90 20.85
N GLU A 67 13.73 -16.72 20.97
CA GLU A 67 12.59 -16.49 21.86
C GLU A 67 11.35 -17.33 21.48
N HIS A 68 11.31 -17.84 20.25
CA HIS A 68 10.22 -18.66 19.73
C HIS A 68 10.66 -20.05 19.26
N GLU A 69 11.93 -20.44 19.44
CA GLU A 69 12.47 -21.73 18.99
C GLU A 69 11.73 -22.91 19.64
N ASN A 70 11.39 -22.78 20.93
CA ASN A 70 10.68 -23.82 21.70
C ASN A 70 9.15 -23.69 21.68
N SER A 71 8.60 -22.78 20.87
CA SER A 71 7.15 -22.67 20.75
C SER A 71 6.60 -23.82 19.89
N GLU A 72 5.57 -24.51 20.36
CA GLU A 72 4.87 -25.53 19.54
C GLU A 72 4.18 -24.91 18.31
N GLN A 73 4.12 -23.58 18.23
CA GLN A 73 3.40 -22.82 17.22
C GLN A 73 4.35 -22.14 16.24
N THR A 74 4.35 -22.59 14.99
CA THR A 74 5.03 -21.89 13.88
C THR A 74 4.25 -20.65 13.47
N TYR A 75 4.87 -19.47 13.54
CA TYR A 75 4.25 -18.22 13.10
C TYR A 75 4.56 -17.94 11.63
N LEU A 76 3.52 -18.03 10.79
CA LEU A 76 3.63 -17.72 9.37
C LEU A 76 3.15 -16.29 9.11
N ILE A 77 3.91 -15.52 8.34
CA ILE A 77 3.64 -14.11 8.04
C ILE A 77 3.82 -13.88 6.54
N GLY A 78 2.92 -13.14 5.89
CA GLY A 78 3.13 -12.71 4.51
C GLY A 78 4.26 -11.68 4.42
N GLU A 79 5.17 -11.81 3.46
CA GLU A 79 6.36 -10.97 3.33
C GLU A 79 6.04 -9.46 3.27
N GLU A 80 5.04 -9.06 2.48
CA GLU A 80 4.64 -7.65 2.41
C GLU A 80 4.02 -7.16 3.74
N CYS A 81 3.27 -8.01 4.44
CA CYS A 81 2.72 -7.69 5.75
C CYS A 81 3.85 -7.49 6.77
N LEU A 82 4.85 -8.39 6.77
CA LEU A 82 6.03 -8.30 7.62
C LEU A 82 6.81 -7.02 7.36
N GLN A 83 7.10 -6.71 6.09
CA GLN A 83 7.82 -5.50 5.72
C GLN A 83 7.10 -4.22 6.16
N LYS A 84 5.77 -4.16 6.00
CA LYS A 84 4.96 -3.02 6.46
C LYS A 84 5.02 -2.89 7.98
N TYR A 85 4.84 -4.00 8.68
CA TYR A 85 4.86 -4.05 10.13
C TYR A 85 6.20 -3.59 10.71
N LEU A 86 7.32 -4.15 10.23
CA LEU A 86 8.66 -3.81 10.74
C LEU A 86 8.98 -2.33 10.54
N LYS A 87 8.58 -1.73 9.41
CA LYS A 87 8.74 -0.30 9.17
C LYS A 87 7.96 0.57 10.16
N GLN A 88 6.77 0.13 10.56
CA GLN A 88 5.89 0.88 11.47
C GLN A 88 6.24 0.68 12.95
N ASN A 89 6.93 -0.42 13.29
CA ASN A 89 7.19 -0.84 14.67
C ASN A 89 8.69 -0.93 14.97
N ASN A 90 9.51 -0.12 14.28
CA ASN A 90 10.95 0.00 14.53
C ASN A 90 11.71 -1.34 14.49
N GLY A 91 11.28 -2.27 13.62
CA GLY A 91 11.92 -3.58 13.47
C GLY A 91 11.61 -4.59 14.58
N LYS A 92 10.73 -4.27 15.52
CA LYS A 92 10.39 -5.16 16.63
C LYS A 92 9.64 -6.41 16.19
N CYS A 93 9.75 -7.47 16.99
CA CYS A 93 9.03 -8.73 16.76
C CYS A 93 7.50 -8.54 16.79
N PRO A 94 6.75 -9.08 15.82
CA PRO A 94 5.28 -8.98 15.81
C PRO A 94 4.56 -9.80 16.88
N ILE A 95 5.24 -10.73 17.56
CA ILE A 95 4.63 -11.57 18.60
C ILE A 95 4.84 -10.94 19.99
N GLN A 96 6.10 -10.65 20.36
CA GLN A 96 6.46 -10.21 21.71
C GLN A 96 7.28 -8.91 21.77
N GLN A 97 7.40 -8.17 20.66
CA GLN A 97 8.05 -6.84 20.62
C GLN A 97 9.53 -6.79 21.04
N HIS A 98 10.22 -7.93 21.11
CA HIS A 98 11.66 -7.96 21.32
C HIS A 98 12.42 -7.50 20.07
N ASP A 99 13.68 -7.12 20.27
CA ASP A 99 14.59 -6.73 19.20
C ASP A 99 15.26 -7.97 18.57
N HIS A 100 15.97 -7.79 17.45
CA HIS A 100 16.76 -8.82 16.76
C HIS A 100 16.00 -10.09 16.38
N CYS A 101 14.75 -9.95 15.95
CA CYS A 101 13.95 -11.06 15.51
C CYS A 101 14.34 -11.55 14.10
N GLU A 102 14.56 -12.86 13.96
CA GLU A 102 14.91 -13.50 12.69
C GLU A 102 13.70 -14.09 11.95
N PHE A 103 13.74 -13.97 10.62
CA PHE A 103 12.69 -14.47 9.74
C PHE A 103 13.29 -15.20 8.55
N MET A 104 12.73 -16.35 8.21
CA MET A 104 13.19 -17.16 7.08
C MET A 104 12.07 -17.35 6.05
N GLN A 105 12.45 -17.48 4.78
CA GLN A 105 11.50 -17.85 3.73
C GLN A 105 11.08 -19.31 3.90
N SER A 106 9.80 -19.54 4.22
CA SER A 106 9.29 -20.90 4.37
C SER A 106 8.99 -21.54 3.01
N LYS A 107 9.97 -22.27 2.46
CA LYS A 107 9.85 -22.95 1.15
C LYS A 107 8.67 -23.92 1.12
N SER A 108 8.44 -24.65 2.21
CA SER A 108 7.35 -25.61 2.35
C SER A 108 5.98 -24.93 2.32
N ALA A 109 5.80 -23.87 3.12
CA ALA A 109 4.55 -23.11 3.13
C ALA A 109 4.29 -22.47 1.76
N ARG A 110 5.29 -21.82 1.16
CA ARG A 110 5.18 -21.22 -0.18
C ARG A 110 4.77 -22.25 -1.23
N LYS A 111 5.32 -23.47 -1.19
CA LYS A 111 4.92 -24.57 -2.09
C LYS A 111 3.46 -24.96 -1.86
N LEU A 112 3.04 -25.17 -0.60
CA LEU A 112 1.65 -25.53 -0.29
C LEU A 112 0.67 -24.45 -0.76
N ILE A 113 0.97 -23.18 -0.48
CA ILE A 113 0.16 -22.03 -0.92
C ILE A 113 0.06 -22.01 -2.45
N SER A 114 1.17 -22.23 -3.16
CA SER A 114 1.19 -22.20 -4.62
C SER A 114 0.29 -23.25 -5.28
N GLU A 115 -0.01 -24.33 -4.55
CA GLU A 115 -0.86 -25.44 -4.99
C GLU A 115 -2.34 -25.26 -4.60
N LEU A 116 -2.68 -24.29 -3.75
CA LEU A 116 -4.08 -24.01 -3.37
C LEU A 116 -4.89 -23.62 -4.60
N MET A 117 -6.12 -24.14 -4.70
CA MET A 117 -7.05 -23.76 -5.75
C MET A 117 -7.76 -22.47 -5.41
N GLU A 118 -7.77 -21.52 -6.33
CA GLU A 118 -8.50 -20.27 -6.22
C GLU A 118 -9.64 -20.23 -7.25
N ILE A 119 -10.80 -19.75 -6.81
CA ILE A 119 -11.91 -19.35 -7.68
C ILE A 119 -11.93 -17.82 -7.72
N GLU A 120 -11.68 -17.24 -8.88
CA GLU A 120 -11.85 -15.80 -9.08
C GLU A 120 -13.35 -15.47 -9.14
N LYS A 121 -13.81 -14.46 -8.37
CA LYS A 121 -15.25 -14.14 -8.29
C LYS A 121 -15.75 -13.46 -9.58
N LYS A 122 -16.81 -14.05 -10.12
CA LYS A 122 -17.74 -13.44 -11.09
C LYS A 122 -18.30 -12.13 -10.53
N LYS A 123 -18.06 -10.98 -11.17
CA LYS A 123 -18.82 -9.75 -10.90
C LYS A 123 -20.25 -9.94 -11.41
N ASN A 124 -21.15 -10.45 -10.57
CA ASN A 124 -22.58 -10.38 -10.83
C ASN A 124 -23.09 -8.99 -10.44
N ASN A 125 -23.15 -8.06 -11.40
CA ASN A 125 -24.07 -6.93 -11.27
C ASN A 125 -25.45 -7.43 -11.70
N ASN A 126 -26.29 -7.77 -10.72
CA ASN A 126 -27.71 -8.03 -10.93
C ASN A 126 -28.45 -6.73 -11.25
N GLU A 127 -29.44 -6.89 -12.14
CA GLU A 127 -30.67 -6.10 -12.31
C GLU A 127 -30.56 -4.67 -12.84
N PHE A 128 -30.82 -4.52 -14.14
CA PHE A 128 -31.79 -3.51 -14.58
C PHE A 128 -32.62 -4.06 -15.74
N ASN A 129 -33.94 -4.02 -15.54
CA ASN A 129 -35.00 -4.47 -16.42
C ASN A 129 -34.79 -3.98 -17.86
N SER A 130 -34.82 -4.93 -18.81
CA SER A 130 -35.10 -4.59 -20.20
C SER A 130 -36.59 -4.31 -20.33
N ASN A 131 -36.94 -3.05 -20.56
CA ASN A 131 -38.13 -2.75 -21.34
C ASN A 131 -37.97 -1.44 -22.12
N SER A 132 -38.13 -1.59 -23.44
CA SER A 132 -38.76 -0.64 -24.37
C SER A 132 -37.89 0.45 -25.02
N ASN A 133 -37.55 0.17 -26.29
CA ASN A 133 -37.55 1.05 -27.48
C ASN A 133 -37.32 2.57 -27.30
N SER A 134 -36.32 3.12 -28.01
CA SER A 134 -36.55 3.91 -29.25
C SER A 134 -35.24 4.45 -29.84
N ASN A 135 -35.20 4.47 -31.17
CA ASN A 135 -34.20 5.04 -32.08
C ASN A 135 -33.56 6.34 -31.61
N SER A 136 -32.24 6.48 -31.78
CA SER A 136 -31.58 7.71 -32.28
C SER A 136 -30.11 7.46 -32.62
N ASN A 137 -29.75 7.83 -33.85
CA ASN A 137 -28.39 7.99 -34.35
C ASN A 137 -27.66 9.07 -33.54
N SER A 138 -26.46 8.78 -33.02
CA SER A 138 -25.29 9.69 -32.86
C SER A 138 -24.42 9.30 -31.66
N ASN A 139 -23.09 9.34 -31.88
CA ASN A 139 -22.02 9.33 -30.89
C ASN A 139 -22.01 8.17 -29.89
N SER A 140 -21.33 7.08 -30.27
CA SER A 140 -20.88 6.03 -29.34
C SER A 140 -19.77 6.56 -28.42
N ILE A 141 -20.16 7.42 -27.48
CA ILE A 141 -19.43 7.73 -26.26
C ILE A 141 -19.39 6.44 -25.43
N LEU A 142 -18.17 5.97 -25.19
CA LEU A 142 -17.73 5.27 -23.98
C LEU A 142 -18.83 4.54 -23.20
N ASN A 143 -19.18 3.34 -23.65
CA ASN A 143 -19.84 2.36 -22.78
C ASN A 143 -19.08 1.03 -22.84
N SER A 144 -17.79 1.06 -22.51
CA SER A 144 -17.02 -0.13 -22.18
C SER A 144 -17.35 -0.61 -20.76
N ASN A 145 -18.64 -0.76 -20.46
CA ASN A 145 -19.15 -1.58 -19.36
C ASN A 145 -19.25 -3.04 -19.81
N SER A 146 -18.23 -3.54 -20.52
CA SER A 146 -18.12 -4.98 -20.76
C SER A 146 -17.97 -5.63 -19.39
N LYS A 147 -19.03 -6.30 -18.96
CA LYS A 147 -19.08 -7.20 -17.80
C LYS A 147 -18.05 -8.31 -18.03
N SER A 148 -16.77 -8.03 -17.80
CA SER A 148 -15.76 -9.08 -17.80
C SER A 148 -16.04 -9.94 -16.57
N ASN A 149 -16.46 -11.16 -16.82
CA ASN A 149 -16.70 -12.18 -15.82
C ASN A 149 -15.65 -13.26 -16.01
N CYS A 150 -14.50 -13.14 -15.34
CA CYS A 150 -13.58 -14.27 -15.29
C CYS A 150 -14.10 -15.31 -14.31
N SER A 151 -14.14 -16.57 -14.74
CA SER A 151 -14.43 -17.74 -13.91
C SER A 151 -13.21 -18.62 -13.75
N PHE A 152 -12.02 -18.01 -13.64
CA PHE A 152 -10.78 -18.78 -13.48
C PHE A 152 -10.88 -19.65 -12.24
N LYS A 153 -10.63 -20.95 -12.46
CA LYS A 153 -10.50 -21.95 -11.42
C LYS A 153 -9.17 -22.65 -11.64
N GLY A 154 -8.23 -22.44 -10.74
CA GLY A 154 -6.90 -23.01 -10.89
C GLY A 154 -6.01 -22.75 -9.69
N LYS A 155 -4.79 -23.27 -9.74
CA LYS A 155 -3.80 -23.09 -8.68
C LYS A 155 -3.30 -21.65 -8.63
N ILE A 156 -3.01 -21.15 -7.43
CA ILE A 156 -2.46 -19.79 -7.22
C ILE A 156 -1.23 -19.53 -8.09
N LYS A 157 -0.32 -20.50 -8.25
CA LYS A 157 0.86 -20.35 -9.13
C LYS A 157 0.53 -20.01 -10.59
N ASN A 158 -0.65 -20.41 -11.06
CA ASN A 158 -1.11 -20.15 -12.42
C ASN A 158 -1.90 -18.83 -12.55
N LEU A 159 -2.30 -18.23 -11.42
CA LEU A 159 -3.12 -17.02 -11.39
C LEU A 159 -2.43 -15.85 -12.08
N LYS A 160 -1.14 -15.61 -11.79
CA LYS A 160 -0.37 -14.52 -12.43
C LYS A 160 -0.31 -14.68 -13.96
N LYS A 161 -0.12 -15.91 -14.43
CA LYS A 161 -0.12 -16.21 -15.87
C LYS A 161 -1.49 -15.95 -16.49
N HIS A 162 -2.55 -16.39 -15.80
CA HIS A 162 -3.93 -16.17 -16.24
C HIS A 162 -4.24 -14.66 -16.32
N LEU A 163 -3.99 -13.92 -15.25
CA LEU A 163 -4.19 -12.48 -15.19
C LEU A 163 -3.46 -11.73 -16.31
N ASN A 164 -2.20 -12.06 -16.57
CA ASN A 164 -1.40 -11.35 -17.57
C ASN A 164 -1.74 -11.70 -19.03
N LYS A 165 -2.26 -12.90 -19.30
CA LYS A 165 -2.36 -13.41 -20.69
C LYS A 165 -3.77 -13.76 -21.14
N SER A 166 -4.69 -13.97 -20.21
CA SER A 166 -5.97 -14.64 -20.50
C SER A 166 -7.15 -14.07 -19.73
N CYS A 167 -6.92 -13.22 -18.73
CA CYS A 167 -7.99 -12.64 -17.94
C CYS A 167 -8.48 -11.34 -18.56
N ASN A 168 -9.77 -11.32 -18.91
CA ASN A 168 -10.43 -10.12 -19.43
C ASN A 168 -10.81 -9.12 -18.31
N LEU A 169 -10.50 -9.41 -17.03
CA LEU A 169 -10.79 -8.54 -15.88
C LEU A 169 -9.76 -7.44 -15.65
N ILE A 170 -8.54 -7.62 -16.14
CA ILE A 170 -7.57 -6.52 -16.17
C ILE A 170 -7.90 -5.75 -17.45
N PRO A 171 -8.43 -4.51 -17.38
CA PRO A 171 -8.27 -3.63 -18.51
C PRO A 171 -6.75 -3.51 -18.63
N THR A 172 -6.19 -4.13 -19.66
CA THR A 172 -4.95 -3.62 -20.22
C THR A 172 -5.29 -2.19 -20.62
N LYS A 173 -5.17 -1.25 -19.67
CA LYS A 173 -4.70 0.08 -20.00
C LYS A 173 -3.34 -0.19 -20.63
N GLN A 174 -3.35 -0.48 -21.92
CA GLN A 174 -2.38 0.11 -22.80
C GLN A 174 -2.56 1.59 -22.52
N ILE A 175 -1.78 2.10 -21.56
CA ILE A 175 -1.47 3.52 -21.53
C ILE A 175 -0.84 3.70 -22.90
N ASP A 176 -1.55 4.35 -23.81
CA ASP A 176 -0.97 4.72 -25.09
C ASP A 176 0.38 5.35 -24.77
N ARG A 177 1.44 4.67 -25.21
CA ARG A 177 2.83 4.92 -24.83
C ARG A 177 3.32 6.31 -25.25
N SER A 178 2.48 7.08 -25.94
CA SER A 178 2.72 8.44 -26.43
C SER A 178 2.78 9.50 -25.32
N ASP A 179 2.11 9.29 -24.18
CA ASP A 179 1.90 10.39 -23.21
C ASP A 179 2.87 10.35 -22.01
N ILE A 180 3.60 9.26 -21.84
CA ILE A 180 4.60 9.10 -20.77
C ILE A 180 5.86 9.94 -21.06
N PRO A 181 6.41 9.95 -22.30
CA PRO A 181 7.58 10.77 -22.60
C PRO A 181 7.30 12.27 -22.44
N THR A 182 6.11 12.72 -22.81
CA THR A 182 5.74 14.14 -22.74
C THR A 182 5.60 14.62 -21.30
N GLN A 183 4.93 13.87 -20.43
CA GLN A 183 4.84 14.21 -19.00
C GLN A 183 6.21 14.14 -18.29
N PHE A 184 7.03 13.15 -18.61
CA PHE A 184 8.37 13.02 -18.04
C PHE A 184 9.28 14.19 -18.43
N ASN A 185 9.21 14.64 -19.69
CA ASN A 185 9.96 15.81 -20.16
C ASN A 185 9.49 17.09 -19.48
N VAL A 186 8.17 17.30 -19.33
CA VAL A 186 7.63 18.46 -18.61
C VAL A 186 8.11 18.48 -17.15
N MET A 187 8.13 17.33 -16.49
CA MET A 187 8.60 17.22 -15.11
C MET A 187 10.11 17.50 -14.98
N ASN A 188 10.93 17.01 -15.91
CA ASN A 188 12.36 17.31 -15.93
C ASN A 188 12.66 18.78 -16.15
N GLU A 189 11.89 19.45 -17.01
CA GLU A 189 11.99 20.89 -17.23
C GLU A 189 11.65 21.68 -15.96
N GLN A 190 10.60 21.28 -15.24
CA GLN A 190 10.24 21.87 -13.95
C GLN A 190 11.32 21.65 -12.88
N ILE A 191 11.88 20.44 -12.81
CA ILE A 191 12.98 20.11 -11.88
C ILE A 191 14.21 20.97 -12.18
N ARG A 192 14.57 21.13 -13.47
CA ARG A 192 15.70 21.99 -13.88
C ARG A 192 15.45 23.45 -13.52
N GLY A 193 14.23 23.95 -13.69
CA GLY A 193 13.84 25.29 -13.27
C GLY A 193 14.00 25.50 -11.76
N LEU A 194 13.51 24.55 -10.96
CA LEU A 194 13.66 24.58 -9.50
C LEU A 194 15.14 24.55 -9.07
N GLN A 195 15.96 23.71 -9.70
CA GLN A 195 17.39 23.64 -9.41
C GLN A 195 18.12 24.96 -9.70
N ASN A 196 17.74 25.66 -10.78
CA ASN A 196 18.32 26.96 -11.10
C ASN A 196 17.91 28.04 -10.09
N MET A 197 16.65 28.06 -9.66
CA MET A 197 16.20 28.99 -8.61
C MET A 197 16.90 28.74 -7.28
N VAL A 198 17.11 27.48 -6.89
CA VAL A 198 17.85 27.13 -5.68
C VAL A 198 19.29 27.65 -5.74
N LYS A 199 19.97 27.51 -6.89
CA LYS A 199 21.34 28.04 -7.08
C LYS A 199 21.40 29.55 -6.99
N ASP A 200 20.43 30.25 -7.58
CA ASP A 200 20.38 31.72 -7.52
C ASP A 200 20.17 32.20 -6.07
N LEU A 201 19.26 31.57 -5.33
CA LEU A 201 19.05 31.87 -3.92
C LEU A 201 20.30 31.61 -3.08
N GLN A 202 21.05 30.53 -3.36
CA GLN A 202 22.32 30.26 -2.69
C GLN A 202 23.36 31.36 -2.93
N LEU A 203 23.51 31.81 -4.19
CA LEU A 203 24.41 32.91 -4.53
C LEU A 203 24.01 34.23 -3.87
N GLN A 204 22.70 34.51 -3.76
CA GLN A 204 22.22 35.70 -3.05
C GLN A 204 22.55 35.62 -1.55
N MET A 205 22.41 34.45 -0.93
CA MET A 205 22.78 34.24 0.47
C MET A 205 24.28 34.43 0.72
N GLU A 206 25.14 33.96 -0.18
CA GLU A 206 26.60 34.17 -0.07
C GLU A 206 26.96 35.65 -0.12
N LYS A 207 26.43 36.39 -1.12
CA LYS A 207 26.65 37.85 -1.23
C LYS A 207 26.18 38.62 0.00
N MET A 208 25.04 38.23 0.59
CA MET A 208 24.56 38.86 1.81
C MET A 208 25.51 38.63 2.99
N LYS A 209 26.07 37.42 3.12
CA LYS A 209 27.06 37.11 4.16
C LYS A 209 28.37 37.87 3.99
N GLU A 210 28.86 37.99 2.76
CA GLU A 210 30.07 38.77 2.45
C GLU A 210 29.87 40.25 2.83
N ASN A 211 28.74 40.83 2.45
CA ASN A 211 28.40 42.22 2.79
C ASN A 211 28.24 42.43 4.31
N GLU A 212 27.76 41.43 5.05
CA GLU A 212 27.63 41.49 6.51
C GLU A 212 29.00 41.42 7.18
N ASN A 213 29.89 40.56 6.71
CA ASN A 213 31.27 40.47 7.19
C ASN A 213 32.04 41.79 6.96
N GLU A 214 31.94 42.37 5.76
CA GLU A 214 32.61 43.64 5.44
C GLU A 214 32.11 44.79 6.33
N LYS A 215 30.81 44.84 6.62
CA LYS A 215 30.23 45.82 7.56
C LYS A 215 30.73 45.61 8.98
N ASN A 216 30.86 44.36 9.43
CA ASN A 216 31.38 44.05 10.76
C ASN A 216 32.84 44.48 10.90
N GLU A 217 33.68 44.23 9.87
CA GLU A 217 35.07 44.69 9.84
C GLU A 217 35.17 46.22 9.90
N GLN A 218 34.30 46.95 9.18
CA GLN A 218 34.25 48.42 9.24
C GLN A 218 33.86 48.92 10.64
N ILE A 219 32.90 48.27 11.31
CA ILE A 219 32.49 48.62 12.68
C ILE A 219 33.64 48.40 13.68
N GLU A 220 34.38 47.30 13.54
CA GLU A 220 35.54 47.02 14.39
C GLU A 220 36.63 48.08 14.23
N GLN A 221 36.94 48.51 13.00
CA GLN A 221 37.93 49.57 12.74
C GLN A 221 37.51 50.92 13.32
N ILE A 222 36.23 51.27 13.25
CA ILE A 222 35.69 52.51 13.84
C ILE A 222 35.82 52.47 15.37
N ASN A 223 35.50 51.33 15.99
CA ASN A 223 35.60 51.16 17.44
C ASN A 223 37.05 51.27 17.93
N VAL A 224 38.03 50.70 17.21
CA VAL A 224 39.46 50.82 17.57
C VAL A 224 39.94 52.27 17.53
N ASN A 225 39.52 53.04 16.53
CA ASN A 225 39.93 54.45 16.39
C ASN A 225 39.31 55.38 17.46
N HIS A 226 38.16 55.02 18.04
CA HIS A 226 37.52 55.80 19.11
C HIS A 226 38.19 55.62 20.49
N PHE A 227 39.02 54.60 20.69
CA PHE A 227 39.72 54.35 21.96
C PHE A 227 41.14 54.94 22.04
N ILE A 228 41.62 55.60 20.98
CA ILE A 228 43.00 56.13 20.88
C ILE A 228 43.06 57.67 21.06
N PHE A 229 41.92 58.34 21.26
CA PHE A 229 41.84 59.76 21.68
C PHE A 229 41.24 59.89 23.08
#